data_AF-A0ABD2P6T7-F1
#
_entry.id   AF-A0ABD2P6T7-F1
#
_cell.length_a   1.000
_cell.length_b   1.000
_cell.length_c   1.000
_cell.angle_alpha   90.00
_cell.angle_beta   90.00
_cell.angle_gamma   90.00
#
_symmetry.space_group_name_H-M   'P 1'
#
loop_
_entity.id
_entity.type
_entity.pdbx_description
1 polymer ?
#
loop_
_entity_poly.entity_id
_entity_poly.type
_entity_poly.pdbx_seq_one_letter_code
_entity_poly.pdbx_strand_id
1 'polypeptide(L)'
;MLMTDTRRSYKGINKDKYNEVNREIKRKIRKTKEEWMRTKCEEIEKLKKKHNAFAVHKKIKEVTNTKESYTSMKIINEENKIITDENEIVEQWETYIETLFAIYSPREYDRIGSLKSAPTILKSEHSKNRKAT
;
A
#
# COMPACT_ATOMS: atom_id res chain seq x y z
N MET A 1 7.86 31.17 26.65
CA MET A 1 6.50 31.17 26.07
C MET A 1 6.60 30.63 24.64
N LEU A 2 5.83 29.61 24.26
CA LEU A 2 5.85 29.10 22.89
C LEU A 2 5.23 30.15 21.95
N MET A 3 5.75 30.29 20.72
CA MET A 3 5.21 31.24 19.73
C MET A 3 3.72 31.01 19.45
N THR A 4 3.24 29.78 19.59
CA THR A 4 1.83 29.42 19.49
C THR A 4 0.97 30.08 20.57
N ASP A 5 1.49 30.20 21.79
CA ASP A 5 0.81 30.82 22.93
C ASP A 5 0.81 32.34 22.77
N THR A 6 1.93 32.90 22.29
CA THR A 6 2.04 34.32 21.91
C THR A 6 1.09 34.70 20.78
N ARG A 7 0.89 33.83 19.77
CA ARG A 7 -0.12 34.07 18.73
C ARG A 7 -1.54 34.07 19.29
N ARG A 8 -1.83 33.17 20.24
CA ARG A 8 -3.16 33.08 20.87
C ARG A 8 -3.47 34.32 21.71
N SER A 9 -2.48 34.90 22.39
CA SER A 9 -2.67 36.12 23.19
C SER A 9 -2.99 37.37 22.37
N TYR A 10 -2.64 37.41 21.07
CA TYR A 10 -2.96 38.56 20.20
C TYR A 10 -4.30 38.42 19.45
N LYS A 11 -4.99 37.28 19.58
CA LYS A 11 -6.26 37.02 18.88
C LYS A 11 -7.35 37.98 19.39
N GLY A 12 -7.92 38.78 18.50
CA GLY A 12 -8.99 39.74 18.83
C GLY A 12 -8.54 41.03 19.52
N ILE A 13 -7.25 41.14 19.90
CA ILE A 13 -6.68 42.33 20.55
C ILE A 13 -5.85 43.15 19.56
N ASN A 14 -4.91 42.51 18.87
CA ASN A 14 -4.03 43.20 17.92
C ASN A 14 -3.81 42.35 16.67
N LYS A 15 -4.47 42.76 15.58
CA LYS A 15 -4.46 42.03 14.30
C LYS A 15 -3.07 42.01 13.65
N ASP A 16 -2.31 43.10 13.78
CA ASP A 16 -1.00 43.21 13.13
C ASP A 16 0.04 42.32 13.81
N LYS A 17 0.11 42.36 15.14
CA LYS A 17 0.99 41.47 15.92
C LYS A 17 0.59 40.00 15.77
N TYR A 18 -0.71 39.70 15.71
CA TYR A 18 -1.17 38.34 15.42
C TYR A 18 -0.66 37.85 14.06
N ASN A 19 -0.75 38.67 13.02
CA ASN A 19 -0.31 38.34 11.67
C ASN A 19 1.21 38.17 11.60
N GLU A 20 1.96 39.02 12.28
CA GLU A 20 3.42 38.95 12.38
C GLU A 20 3.87 37.62 12.99
N VAL A 21 3.37 37.29 14.18
CA VAL A 21 3.70 36.03 14.88
C VAL A 21 3.26 34.82 14.05
N ASN A 22 2.10 34.89 13.38
CA ASN A 22 1.64 33.82 12.51
C ASN A 22 2.56 33.61 11.29
N ARG A 23 3.06 34.68 10.69
CA ARG A 23 4.05 34.61 9.60
C ARG A 23 5.35 33.99 10.08
N GLU A 24 5.81 34.37 11.27
CA GLU A 24 7.02 33.81 11.86
C GLU A 24 6.89 32.32 12.15
N ILE A 25 5.77 31.89 12.74
CA ILE A 25 5.47 30.47 12.96
C ILE A 25 5.51 29.69 11.64
N LYS A 26 4.82 30.17 10.61
CA LYS A 26 4.81 29.52 9.29
C LYS A 26 6.21 29.44 8.69
N ARG A 27 7.01 30.52 8.80
CA ARG A 27 8.40 30.55 8.35
C ARG A 27 9.24 29.50 9.08
N LYS A 28 9.08 29.39 10.41
CA LYS A 28 9.80 28.41 11.22
C LYS A 28 9.39 26.99 10.87
N ILE A 29 8.09 26.71 10.70
CA ILE A 29 7.58 25.40 10.25
C ILE A 29 8.19 25.03 8.89
N ARG A 30 8.17 25.95 7.93
CA ARG A 30 8.76 25.72 6.60
C ARG A 30 10.25 25.41 6.70
N LYS A 31 11.02 26.22 7.43
CA LYS A 31 12.46 26.00 7.64
C LYS A 31 12.73 24.64 8.29
N THR A 32 11.99 24.29 9.33
CA THR A 32 12.13 23.00 10.02
C THR A 32 11.76 21.83 9.10
N LYS A 33 10.72 21.98 8.26
CA LYS A 33 10.34 20.96 7.28
C LYS A 33 11.42 20.77 6.21
N GLU A 34 11.95 21.87 5.66
CA GLU A 34 13.05 21.83 4.69
C GLU A 34 14.31 21.19 5.29
N GLU A 35 14.66 21.55 6.53
CA GLU A 35 15.75 20.93 7.28
C GLU A 35 15.57 19.42 7.42
N TRP A 36 14.37 19.00 7.87
CA TRP A 36 14.05 17.60 8.04
C TRP A 36 14.15 16.83 6.71
N MET A 37 13.59 17.39 5.62
CA MET A 37 13.68 16.79 4.29
C MET A 37 15.14 16.66 3.83
N ARG A 38 15.96 17.70 4.03
CA ARG A 38 17.38 17.69 3.68
C ARG A 38 18.13 16.56 4.39
N THR A 39 17.95 16.43 5.70
CA THR A 39 18.55 15.35 6.49
C THR A 39 18.14 13.97 5.97
N LYS A 40 16.88 13.80 5.57
CA LYS A 40 16.41 12.54 4.97
C LYS A 40 17.05 12.25 3.61
N CYS A 41 17.23 13.26 2.76
CA CYS A 41 17.96 13.10 1.51
C CYS A 41 19.42 12.68 1.74
N GLU A 42 20.11 13.32 2.69
CA GLU A 42 21.48 12.97 3.06
C GLU A 42 21.60 11.52 3.58
N GLU A 43 20.64 11.05 4.38
CA GLU A 43 20.55 9.66 4.82
C GLU A 43 20.43 8.69 3.62
N ILE A 44 19.56 9.01 2.66
CA ILE A 44 19.34 8.20 1.44
C ILE A 44 20.60 8.16 0.57
N GLU A 45 21.28 9.28 0.37
CA GLU A 45 22.54 9.35 -0.38
C GLU A 45 23.65 8.51 0.25
N LYS A 46 23.75 8.52 1.60
CA LYS A 46 24.69 7.66 2.33
C LYS A 46 24.37 6.19 2.13
N LEU A 47 23.09 5.79 2.14
CA LEU A 47 22.68 4.41 1.86
C LEU A 47 22.97 4.00 0.41
N LYS A 48 22.77 4.92 -0.53
CA LYS A 48 23.09 4.70 -1.95
C LYS A 48 24.59 4.47 -2.15
N LYS A 49 25.44 5.26 -1.50
CA LYS A 49 26.91 5.07 -1.53
C LYS A 49 27.36 3.71 -0.96
N LYS A 50 26.58 3.12 -0.05
CA LYS A 50 26.83 1.79 0.51
C LYS A 50 26.28 0.64 -0.36
N HIS A 51 25.82 0.93 -1.58
CA HIS A 51 25.22 -0.04 -2.51
C HIS A 51 24.07 -0.86 -1.93
N ASN A 52 23.38 -0.36 -0.90
CA ASN A 52 22.26 -1.05 -0.28
C ASN A 52 20.94 -0.60 -0.92
N ALA A 53 20.64 -1.16 -2.09
CA ALA A 53 19.44 -0.82 -2.87
C ALA A 53 18.13 -1.05 -2.09
N PHE A 54 18.06 -2.11 -1.29
CA PHE A 54 16.89 -2.43 -0.46
C PHE A 54 16.64 -1.36 0.61
N ALA A 55 17.69 -0.97 1.34
CA ALA A 55 17.58 0.07 2.37
C ALA A 55 17.24 1.44 1.78
N VAL A 56 17.79 1.78 0.60
CA VAL A 56 17.44 3.00 -0.14
C VAL A 56 15.95 3.01 -0.49
N HIS A 57 15.44 1.93 -1.08
CA HIS A 57 14.03 1.83 -1.47
C HIS A 57 13.10 1.93 -0.26
N LYS A 58 13.40 1.19 0.82
CA LYS A 58 12.65 1.26 2.08
C LYS A 58 12.61 2.67 2.63
N LYS A 59 13.76 3.35 2.67
CA LYS A 59 13.88 4.71 3.22
C LYS A 59 13.15 5.75 2.38
N ILE A 60 13.19 5.63 1.05
CA ILE A 60 12.41 6.48 0.14
C ILE A 60 10.92 6.33 0.45
N LYS A 61 10.42 5.09 0.54
CA LYS A 61 9.01 4.79 0.84
C LYS A 61 8.56 5.39 2.19
N GLU A 62 9.41 5.30 3.21
CA GLU A 62 9.15 5.91 4.53
C GLU A 62 9.05 7.44 4.47
N VAL A 63 9.93 8.10 3.69
CA VAL A 63 9.99 9.56 3.59
C VAL A 63 8.87 10.13 2.72
N THR A 64 8.54 9.47 1.61
CA THR A 64 7.49 9.94 0.68
C THR A 64 6.08 9.63 1.18
N ASN A 65 5.93 8.76 2.19
CA ASN A 65 4.64 8.31 2.71
C ASN A 65 3.67 7.96 1.57
N THR A 66 4.21 7.32 0.53
CA THR A 66 3.39 6.65 -0.48
C THR A 66 2.70 5.51 0.23
N LYS A 67 1.58 5.81 0.89
CA LYS A 67 0.61 4.81 1.26
C LYS A 67 0.31 4.09 -0.04
N GLU A 68 0.59 2.80 -0.06
CA GLU A 68 -0.02 1.97 -1.07
C GLU A 68 -1.51 2.24 -0.92
N SER A 69 -2.08 2.92 -1.91
CA SER A 69 -3.49 2.80 -2.16
C SER A 69 -3.70 1.30 -2.24
N TYR A 70 -4.19 0.69 -1.16
CA TYR A 70 -4.84 -0.60 -1.25
C TYR A 70 -6.05 -0.33 -2.13
N THR A 71 -5.81 -0.25 -3.43
CA THR A 71 -6.84 -0.42 -4.42
C THR A 71 -7.30 -1.83 -4.15
N SER A 72 -8.35 -1.95 -3.33
CA SER A 72 -9.15 -3.15 -3.21
C SER A 72 -9.30 -3.67 -4.62
N MET A 73 -8.78 -4.86 -4.91
CA MET A 73 -8.84 -5.45 -6.25
C MET A 73 -10.30 -5.36 -6.70
N LYS A 74 -10.55 -4.50 -7.68
CA LYS A 74 -11.90 -4.24 -8.17
C LYS A 74 -12.20 -5.33 -9.17
N ILE A 75 -13.22 -6.14 -8.88
CA ILE A 75 -13.76 -7.07 -9.86
C ILE A 75 -14.58 -6.23 -10.83
N ILE A 76 -14.28 -6.38 -12.11
CA ILE A 76 -14.87 -5.59 -13.19
C ILE A 76 -15.62 -6.57 -14.09
N ASN A 77 -16.89 -6.28 -14.36
CA ASN A 77 -17.71 -7.06 -15.29
C ASN A 77 -17.26 -6.82 -16.75
N GLU A 78 -17.72 -7.63 -17.69
CA GLU A 78 -17.52 -7.49 -19.14
C GLU A 78 -17.92 -6.10 -19.67
N GLU A 79 -18.89 -5.44 -19.03
CA GLU A 79 -19.33 -4.06 -19.32
C GLU A 79 -18.42 -2.96 -18.73
N ASN A 80 -17.22 -3.30 -18.24
CA ASN A 80 -16.29 -2.39 -17.56
C ASN A 80 -16.84 -1.73 -16.28
N LYS A 81 -17.89 -2.30 -15.68
CA LYS A 81 -18.48 -1.82 -14.43
C LYS A 81 -17.81 -2.46 -13.22
N ILE A 82 -17.47 -1.65 -12.23
CA ILE A 82 -16.91 -2.12 -10.94
C ILE A 82 -18.03 -2.77 -10.15
N ILE A 83 -17.82 -4.04 -9.79
CA ILE A 83 -18.73 -4.83 -8.98
C ILE A 83 -18.34 -4.64 -7.52
N THR A 84 -19.33 -4.26 -6.71
CA THR A 84 -19.14 -4.01 -5.28
C THR A 84 -20.05 -4.91 -4.43
N ASP A 85 -21.09 -5.50 -5.03
CA ASP A 85 -22.00 -6.42 -4.35
C ASP A 85 -21.40 -7.83 -4.23
N GLU A 86 -21.62 -8.48 -3.09
CA GLU A 86 -21.02 -9.78 -2.78
C GLU A 86 -21.59 -10.90 -3.66
N ASN A 87 -22.89 -10.86 -3.97
CA ASN A 87 -23.52 -11.89 -4.80
C ASN A 87 -23.07 -11.75 -6.26
N GLU A 88 -23.02 -10.51 -6.78
CA GLU A 88 -22.52 -10.23 -8.12
C GLU A 88 -21.05 -10.65 -8.28
N ILE A 89 -20.24 -10.55 -7.22
CA ILE A 89 -18.85 -11.03 -7.23
C ILE A 89 -18.79 -12.55 -7.38
N VAL A 90 -19.63 -13.29 -6.64
CA VAL A 90 -19.67 -14.76 -6.71
C VAL A 90 -20.10 -15.22 -8.10
N GLU A 91 -21.18 -14.66 -8.62
CA GLU A 91 -21.70 -14.98 -9.96
C GLU A 91 -20.65 -14.74 -11.06
N GLN A 92 -19.83 -13.70 -10.92
CA GLN A 92 -18.77 -13.39 -11.87
C GLN A 92 -17.57 -14.31 -11.78
N TRP A 93 -17.22 -14.74 -10.57
CA TRP A 93 -16.23 -15.80 -10.39
C TRP A 93 -16.73 -17.13 -10.95
N GLU A 94 -18.00 -17.46 -10.74
CA GLU A 94 -18.63 -18.66 -11.30
C GLU A 94 -18.59 -18.62 -12.83
N THR A 95 -19.06 -17.53 -13.44
CA THR A 95 -19.04 -17.33 -14.90
C THR A 95 -17.62 -17.39 -15.46
N TYR A 96 -16.65 -16.76 -14.80
CA TYR A 96 -15.25 -16.81 -15.20
C TYR A 96 -14.67 -18.22 -15.14
N ILE A 97 -14.95 -18.98 -14.08
CA ILE A 97 -14.48 -20.35 -13.92
C ILE A 97 -15.14 -21.26 -14.96
N GLU A 98 -16.46 -21.14 -15.15
CA GLU A 98 -17.21 -21.92 -16.13
C GLU A 98 -16.69 -21.67 -17.54
N THR A 99 -16.51 -20.40 -17.94
CA THR A 99 -15.96 -20.06 -19.27
C THR A 99 -14.52 -20.56 -19.43
N LEU A 100 -13.68 -20.39 -18.41
CA LEU A 100 -12.31 -20.89 -18.42
C LEU A 100 -12.31 -22.40 -18.65
N PHE A 101 -13.06 -23.19 -17.87
CA PHE A 101 -13.06 -24.65 -17.97
C PHE A 101 -13.90 -25.20 -19.14
N ALA A 102 -14.89 -24.46 -19.64
CA ALA A 102 -15.64 -24.80 -20.85
C ALA A 102 -14.76 -24.72 -22.10
N ILE A 103 -13.87 -23.72 -22.18
CA ILE A 103 -12.86 -23.61 -23.25
C ILE A 103 -11.84 -24.76 -23.15
N TYR A 104 -11.66 -25.35 -21.96
CA TYR A 104 -10.68 -26.39 -21.69
C TYR A 104 -11.20 -27.83 -21.64
N SER A 105 -12.46 -28.13 -21.97
CA SER A 105 -12.96 -29.51 -21.88
C SER A 105 -13.51 -30.08 -23.19
N PRO A 106 -13.09 -31.28 -23.64
CA PRO A 106 -12.33 -32.29 -22.91
C PRO A 106 -10.86 -32.33 -23.34
N ARG A 107 -9.91 -32.08 -22.42
CA ARG A 107 -8.84 -33.09 -22.36
C ARG A 107 -9.56 -34.34 -21.94
N GLU A 108 -9.57 -35.34 -22.82
CA GLU A 108 -9.88 -36.72 -22.44
C GLU A 108 -9.01 -37.03 -21.23
N TYR A 109 -9.56 -36.85 -20.03
CA TYR A 109 -9.22 -37.75 -18.96
C TYR A 109 -9.83 -39.07 -19.43
N ASP A 110 -9.08 -39.77 -20.29
CA ASP A 110 -9.08 -41.21 -20.32
C ASP A 110 -9.31 -41.65 -18.89
N ARG A 111 -10.33 -42.47 -18.65
CA ARG A 111 -10.68 -42.97 -17.33
C ARG A 111 -9.40 -43.45 -16.65
N ILE A 112 -8.78 -42.57 -15.86
CA ILE A 112 -7.49 -42.88 -15.26
C ILE A 112 -7.83 -43.96 -14.26
N GLY A 113 -7.40 -45.17 -14.60
CA GLY A 113 -7.64 -46.34 -13.79
C GLY A 113 -7.26 -46.04 -12.35
N SER A 114 -8.19 -46.32 -11.44
CA SER A 114 -8.01 -46.37 -10.00
C SER A 114 -7.43 -45.11 -9.33
N LEU A 115 -8.22 -44.52 -8.44
CA LEU A 115 -7.86 -43.46 -7.47
C LEU A 115 -6.60 -43.74 -6.62
N LYS A 116 -5.96 -44.90 -6.77
CA LYS A 116 -4.76 -45.36 -6.08
C LYS A 116 -3.45 -44.69 -6.55
N SER A 117 -3.46 -43.98 -7.68
CA SER A 117 -2.26 -43.33 -8.25
C SER A 117 -2.27 -41.80 -8.15
N ALA A 118 -3.31 -41.18 -7.59
CA ALA A 118 -3.25 -39.75 -7.28
C ALA A 118 -2.26 -39.56 -6.11
N PRO A 119 -1.28 -38.65 -6.19
CA PRO A 119 -0.45 -38.34 -5.03
C PRO A 119 -1.38 -37.85 -3.92
N THR A 120 -1.41 -38.56 -2.81
CA THR A 120 -2.08 -38.08 -1.59
C THR A 120 -1.37 -36.78 -1.21
N ILE A 121 -2.01 -35.63 -1.44
CA ILE A 121 -1.50 -34.34 -0.96
C ILE A 121 -1.52 -34.42 0.57
N LEU A 122 -0.39 -34.84 1.15
CA LEU A 122 -0.27 -34.99 2.57
C LEU A 122 -0.28 -33.59 3.18
N LYS A 123 -1.18 -33.35 4.14
CA LYS A 123 -1.27 -32.07 4.88
C LYS A 123 0.07 -31.61 5.50
N SER A 124 1.07 -32.49 5.58
CA SER A 124 2.44 -32.19 6.04
C SER A 124 3.28 -31.38 5.05
N GLU A 125 2.93 -31.30 3.75
CA GLU A 125 3.64 -30.43 2.80
C GLU A 125 3.20 -28.96 2.91
N HIS A 126 1.91 -28.70 3.16
CA HIS A 126 1.38 -27.33 3.26
C HIS A 126 1.81 -26.56 4.51
N SER A 127 2.42 -27.21 5.51
CA SER A 127 2.82 -26.55 6.77
C SER A 127 4.22 -25.94 6.75
N LYS A 128 5.03 -26.13 5.69
CA LYS A 128 6.42 -25.66 5.66
C LYS A 128 6.63 -24.20 5.28
N ASN A 129 5.59 -23.48 4.83
CA ASN A 129 5.72 -22.07 4.43
C ASN A 129 5.12 -21.05 5.42
N ARG A 130 4.98 -21.40 6.70
CA ARG A 130 4.60 -20.45 7.76
C ARG A 130 5.65 -20.26 8.85
N LYS A 131 6.94 -20.30 8.54
CA LYS A 131 7.99 -19.72 9.42
C LYS A 131 9.20 -19.26 8.60
N ALA A 132 9.10 -18.09 7.99
CA ALA A 132 10.24 -17.26 7.63
C ALA A 132 9.78 -15.83 7.29
N THR A 133 9.36 -15.05 8.30
CA THR A 133 9.75 -13.64 8.50
C THR A 133 9.15 -13.12 9.80
#